data_AF-A0AAW2N5P9-F1
#
_entry.id   AF-A0AAW2N5P9-F1
#
_cell.length_a   1.000
_cell.length_b   1.000
_cell.length_c   1.000
_cell.angle_alpha   90.00
_cell.angle_beta   90.00
_cell.angle_gamma   90.00
#
_symmetry.space_group_name_H-M   'P 1'
#
loop_
_entity.id
_entity.type
_entity.pdbx_description
1 polymer ?
#
loop_
_entity_poly.entity_id
_entity_poly.type
_entity_poly.pdbx_seq_one_letter_code
_entity_poly.pdbx_strand_id
1 'polypeptide(L)'
;MLLGRFLVGTGLGVGPPVASLYVTEISPAHVRGTYGSFIQIASCFGLMGALLIGIPVRSIFGWWRICFWISTIPASMLALLMMFCAESPHWLYKQGRNVEAEAVLEKLLGGSEAKATILELSNTDRGGEANTIKLIELLCGRHSRGSTIALALMDKLGRKALLLCSFFGMAVCTVLQVLATALSASNPTAFYLSVGGMLLFVLMYAVGAGPVPGLLLPEIFPSRIRAKAMAVSMAVHWVLNFFVGLLFLRLLDVMGPGPLYSTFGAFCLLAVVFVKRNVLETKGKSLQEIEIALLPQSPF
;
A
#
# COMPACT_ATOMS: atom_id res chain seq x y z
N MET A 1 -23.14 -2.48 -19.59
CA MET A 1 -22.80 -2.41 -18.16
C MET A 1 -21.69 -3.39 -17.78
N LEU A 2 -21.80 -4.68 -18.12
CA LEU A 2 -20.77 -5.69 -17.80
C LEU A 2 -19.40 -5.36 -18.40
N LEU A 3 -19.34 -5.01 -19.68
CA LEU A 3 -18.09 -4.60 -20.34
C LEU A 3 -17.41 -3.41 -19.64
N GLY A 4 -18.18 -2.39 -19.25
CA GLY A 4 -17.65 -1.24 -18.51
C GLY A 4 -17.08 -1.62 -17.14
N ARG A 5 -17.75 -2.54 -16.41
CA ARG A 5 -17.23 -3.07 -15.14
C ARG A 5 -15.97 -3.89 -15.33
N PHE A 6 -15.90 -4.67 -16.40
CA PHE A 6 -14.69 -5.41 -16.76
C PHE A 6 -13.52 -4.45 -17.02
N LEU A 7 -13.71 -3.39 -17.82
CA LEU A 7 -12.67 -2.39 -18.09
C LEU A 7 -12.22 -1.65 -16.82
N VAL A 8 -13.17 -1.20 -15.97
CA VAL A 8 -12.83 -0.58 -14.68
C VAL A 8 -12.08 -1.57 -13.78
N GLY A 9 -12.48 -2.84 -13.76
CA GLY A 9 -11.79 -3.90 -13.03
C GLY A 9 -10.35 -4.09 -13.51
N THR A 10 -10.11 -4.08 -14.82
CA THR A 10 -8.74 -4.14 -15.37
C THR A 10 -7.91 -2.92 -14.95
N GLY A 11 -8.52 -1.72 -14.92
CA GLY A 11 -7.87 -0.51 -14.42
C GLY A 11 -7.49 -0.58 -12.94
N LEU A 12 -8.37 -1.09 -12.08
CA LEU A 12 -8.07 -1.31 -10.66
C LEU A 12 -7.06 -2.45 -10.43
N GLY A 13 -6.95 -3.40 -11.36
CA GLY A 13 -5.94 -4.45 -11.34
C GLY A 13 -4.53 -3.93 -11.60
N VAL A 14 -4.38 -3.05 -12.59
CA VAL A 14 -3.08 -2.55 -13.07
C VAL A 14 -2.66 -1.24 -12.40
N GLY A 15 -3.59 -0.32 -12.16
CA GLY A 15 -3.31 1.04 -11.71
C GLY A 15 -2.56 1.13 -10.37
N PRO A 16 -3.11 0.60 -9.26
CA PRO A 16 -2.48 0.65 -7.94
C PRO A 16 -1.05 0.07 -7.88
N PRO A 17 -0.76 -1.14 -8.41
CA PRO A 17 0.61 -1.65 -8.37
C PRO A 17 1.57 -0.82 -9.23
N VAL A 18 1.15 -0.29 -10.38
CA VAL A 18 1.97 0.60 -11.21
C VAL A 18 2.24 1.93 -10.48
N ALA A 19 1.21 2.53 -9.88
CA ALA A 19 1.37 3.76 -9.11
C ALA A 19 2.34 3.57 -7.93
N SER A 20 2.22 2.44 -7.20
CA SER A 20 3.13 2.15 -6.09
C SER A 20 4.56 1.90 -6.55
N LEU A 21 4.73 1.14 -7.65
CA LEU A 21 6.04 0.91 -8.25
C LEU A 21 6.70 2.23 -8.67
N TYR A 22 5.96 3.08 -9.37
CA TYR A 22 6.43 4.38 -9.82
C TYR A 22 6.86 5.25 -8.64
N VAL A 23 6.03 5.36 -7.60
CA VAL A 23 6.36 6.12 -6.39
C VAL A 23 7.61 5.57 -5.70
N THR A 24 7.77 4.25 -5.61
CA THR A 24 8.97 3.64 -5.01
C THR A 24 10.24 3.95 -5.80
N GLU A 25 10.17 4.03 -7.13
CA GLU A 25 11.33 4.25 -8.01
C GLU A 25 11.74 5.72 -8.12
N ILE A 26 10.80 6.66 -7.99
CA ILE A 26 11.11 8.10 -8.05
C ILE A 26 11.44 8.71 -6.68
N SER A 27 11.03 8.07 -5.59
CA SER A 27 11.10 8.68 -4.26
C SER A 27 12.45 8.39 -3.56
N PRO A 28 13.05 9.42 -2.91
CA PRO A 28 14.21 9.22 -2.05
C PRO A 28 13.91 8.22 -0.93
N ALA A 29 14.90 7.39 -0.55
CA ALA A 29 14.70 6.33 0.43
C ALA A 29 14.20 6.82 1.80
N HIS A 30 14.56 8.05 2.19
CA HIS A 30 14.21 8.65 3.48
C HIS A 30 12.75 9.15 3.57
N VAL A 31 12.11 9.49 2.44
CA VAL A 31 10.72 10.01 2.37
C VAL A 31 9.80 9.14 1.51
N ARG A 32 10.29 8.00 1.01
CA ARG A 32 9.50 7.05 0.22
C ARG A 32 8.22 6.60 0.91
N GLY A 33 8.24 6.46 2.23
CA GLY A 33 7.05 6.06 3.00
C GLY A 33 5.97 7.15 3.00
N THR A 34 6.38 8.40 3.19
CA THR A 34 5.52 9.59 3.03
C THR A 34 4.87 9.64 1.64
N TYR A 35 5.66 9.55 0.55
CA TYR A 35 5.09 9.61 -0.79
C TYR A 35 4.18 8.43 -1.11
N GLY A 36 4.57 7.24 -0.64
CA GLY A 36 3.77 6.04 -0.73
C GLY A 36 2.41 6.14 -0.04
N SER A 37 2.37 6.81 1.12
CA SER A 37 1.14 7.02 1.89
C SER A 37 0.09 7.84 1.13
N PHE A 38 0.50 8.72 0.21
CA PHE A 38 -0.42 9.51 -0.59
C PHE A 38 -1.34 8.65 -1.47
N ILE A 39 -0.88 7.48 -1.93
CA ILE A 39 -1.70 6.55 -2.72
C ILE A 39 -2.91 6.08 -1.90
N GLN A 40 -2.67 5.71 -0.63
CA GLN A 40 -3.74 5.26 0.26
C GLN A 40 -4.66 6.42 0.66
N ILE A 41 -4.09 7.60 0.94
CA ILE A 41 -4.87 8.81 1.27
C ILE A 41 -5.80 9.17 0.10
N ALA A 42 -5.29 9.18 -1.13
CA ALA A 42 -6.07 9.43 -2.33
C ALA A 42 -7.20 8.39 -2.49
N SER A 43 -6.94 7.12 -2.20
CA SER A 43 -7.96 6.06 -2.22
C SER A 43 -9.07 6.30 -1.19
N CYS A 44 -8.71 6.72 0.03
CA CYS A 44 -9.67 7.08 1.07
C CYS A 44 -10.53 8.29 0.67
N PHE A 45 -9.92 9.36 0.14
CA PHE A 45 -10.66 10.51 -0.38
C PHE A 45 -11.56 10.15 -1.56
N GLY A 46 -11.11 9.24 -2.43
CA GLY A 46 -11.92 8.73 -3.54
C GLY A 46 -13.17 7.99 -3.05
N LEU A 47 -13.01 7.09 -2.07
CA LEU A 47 -14.13 6.36 -1.48
C LEU A 47 -15.11 7.32 -0.77
N MET A 48 -14.58 8.24 0.03
CA MET A 48 -15.38 9.24 0.74
C MET A 48 -16.14 10.15 -0.24
N GLY A 49 -15.48 10.63 -1.29
CA GLY A 49 -16.10 11.41 -2.35
C GLY A 49 -17.22 10.65 -3.06
N ALA A 50 -16.99 9.38 -3.41
CA ALA A 50 -18.00 8.54 -4.04
C ALA A 50 -19.26 8.36 -3.16
N LEU A 51 -19.09 8.18 -1.86
CA LEU A 51 -20.20 8.09 -0.90
C LEU A 51 -20.97 9.41 -0.78
N LEU A 52 -20.24 10.54 -0.68
CA LEU A 52 -20.84 11.87 -0.54
C LEU A 52 -21.62 12.29 -1.80
N ILE A 53 -21.09 12.01 -2.99
CA ILE A 53 -21.77 12.26 -4.27
C ILE A 53 -23.06 11.44 -4.37
N GLY A 54 -23.09 10.23 -3.79
CA GLY A 54 -24.27 9.37 -3.80
C GLY A 54 -25.48 9.96 -3.05
N ILE A 55 -25.26 10.82 -2.04
CA ILE A 55 -26.33 11.37 -1.20
C ILE A 55 -27.27 12.30 -1.99
N PRO A 56 -26.80 13.40 -2.62
CA PRO A 56 -27.68 14.32 -3.37
C PRO A 56 -28.13 13.73 -4.70
N VAL A 57 -27.32 12.87 -5.34
CA VAL A 57 -27.61 12.35 -6.67
C VAL A 57 -28.74 11.31 -6.66
N ARG A 58 -29.03 10.68 -5.50
CA ARG A 58 -30.10 9.67 -5.34
C ARG A 58 -31.50 10.18 -5.71
N SER A 59 -31.79 11.47 -5.56
CA SER A 59 -33.11 12.05 -5.85
C SER A 59 -33.36 12.33 -7.34
N ILE A 60 -32.34 12.17 -8.20
CA ILE A 60 -32.39 12.51 -9.62
C ILE A 60 -32.75 11.27 -10.46
N PHE A 61 -33.61 11.43 -11.47
CA PHE A 61 -33.89 10.38 -12.44
C PHE A 61 -32.63 10.05 -13.27
N GLY A 62 -32.16 8.80 -13.22
CA GLY A 62 -30.91 8.39 -13.88
C GLY A 62 -29.63 8.60 -13.06
N TRP A 63 -29.75 8.78 -11.75
CA TRP A 63 -28.65 8.96 -10.78
C TRP A 63 -27.41 8.07 -11.01
N TRP A 64 -27.62 6.79 -11.31
CA TRP A 64 -26.53 5.82 -11.49
C TRP A 64 -25.62 6.16 -12.68
N ARG A 65 -26.16 6.77 -13.75
CA ARG A 65 -25.37 7.22 -14.92
C ARG A 65 -24.50 8.41 -14.55
N ILE A 66 -25.06 9.34 -13.79
CA ILE A 66 -24.36 10.54 -13.31
C ILE A 66 -23.16 10.14 -12.45
N CYS A 67 -23.31 9.14 -11.57
CA CYS A 67 -22.19 8.62 -10.78
C CYS A 67 -21.03 8.14 -11.67
N PHE A 68 -21.31 7.42 -12.76
CA PHE A 68 -20.26 6.96 -13.68
C PHE A 68 -19.61 8.10 -14.47
N TRP A 69 -20.38 9.10 -14.90
CA TRP A 69 -19.84 10.28 -15.58
C TRP A 69 -18.93 11.09 -14.66
N ILE A 70 -19.32 11.29 -13.40
CA ILE A 70 -18.50 12.00 -12.42
C ILE A 70 -17.17 11.26 -12.18
N SER A 71 -17.17 9.92 -12.14
CA SER A 71 -15.92 9.14 -12.03
C SER A 71 -14.99 9.28 -13.24
N THR A 72 -15.49 9.72 -14.39
CA THR A 72 -14.65 9.95 -15.58
C THR A 72 -13.77 11.19 -15.39
N ILE A 73 -14.21 12.20 -14.63
CA ILE A 73 -13.47 13.45 -14.38
C ILE A 73 -12.08 13.19 -13.74
N PRO A 74 -11.96 12.49 -12.58
CA PRO A 74 -10.65 12.21 -11.99
C PRO A 74 -9.81 11.28 -12.87
N ALA A 75 -10.43 10.37 -13.63
CA ALA A 75 -9.71 9.48 -14.55
C ALA A 75 -9.09 10.26 -15.74
N SER A 76 -9.85 11.18 -16.35
CA SER A 76 -9.34 12.07 -17.41
C SER A 76 -8.28 13.02 -16.89
N MET A 77 -8.47 13.56 -15.67
CA MET A 77 -7.50 14.44 -15.04
C MET A 77 -6.19 13.70 -14.78
N LEU A 78 -6.24 12.47 -14.27
CA LEU A 78 -5.07 11.62 -14.09
C LEU A 78 -4.35 11.35 -15.43
N ALA A 79 -5.10 10.99 -16.48
CA ALA A 79 -4.53 10.74 -17.80
C ALA A 79 -3.81 11.98 -18.37
N LEU A 80 -4.38 13.17 -18.19
CA LEU A 80 -3.75 14.42 -18.62
C LEU A 80 -2.50 14.75 -17.80
N LEU A 81 -2.56 14.57 -16.47
CA LEU A 81 -1.43 14.86 -15.59
C LEU A 81 -0.24 13.91 -15.83
N MET A 82 -0.51 12.65 -16.17
CA MET A 82 0.53 11.68 -16.50
C MET A 82 1.37 12.08 -17.71
N MET A 83 0.84 12.90 -18.64
CA MET A 83 1.62 13.41 -19.77
C MET A 83 2.76 14.36 -19.35
N PHE A 84 2.67 14.94 -18.15
CA PHE A 84 3.67 15.84 -17.58
C PHE A 84 4.60 15.15 -16.56
N CYS A 85 4.30 13.90 -16.19
CA CYS A 85 5.13 13.14 -15.27
C CYS A 85 6.42 12.68 -15.94
N ALA A 86 7.52 12.70 -15.19
CA ALA A 86 8.79 12.16 -15.66
C ALA A 86 8.74 10.64 -15.73
N GLU A 87 9.50 10.04 -16.66
CA GLU A 87 9.65 8.60 -16.71
C GLU A 87 10.48 8.08 -15.53
N SER A 88 10.26 6.82 -15.13
CA SER A 88 11.02 6.20 -14.04
C SER A 88 12.51 6.13 -14.39
N PRO A 89 13.43 6.65 -13.54
CA PRO A 89 14.86 6.58 -13.79
C PRO A 89 15.39 5.14 -13.93
N HIS A 90 14.88 4.23 -13.11
CA HIS A 90 15.24 2.81 -13.16
C HIS A 90 14.85 2.17 -14.50
N TRP A 91 13.70 2.55 -15.05
CA TRP A 91 13.25 2.07 -16.34
C TRP A 91 14.09 2.65 -17.48
N LEU A 92 14.40 3.97 -17.45
CA LEU A 92 15.26 4.62 -18.43
C LEU A 92 16.66 3.99 -18.48
N TYR A 93 17.24 3.71 -17.32
CA TYR A 93 18.54 3.03 -17.21
C TYR A 93 18.50 1.63 -17.83
N LYS A 94 17.44 0.84 -17.53
CA LYS A 94 17.25 -0.50 -18.11
C LYS A 94 17.07 -0.50 -19.62
N GLN A 95 16.57 0.59 -20.20
CA GLN A 95 16.46 0.78 -21.65
C GLN A 95 17.76 1.31 -22.29
N GLY A 96 18.83 1.49 -21.51
CA GLY A 96 20.10 2.04 -21.97
C GLY A 96 20.11 3.56 -22.19
N ARG A 97 19.06 4.27 -21.78
CA ARG A 97 18.93 5.74 -21.90
C ARG A 97 19.57 6.44 -20.71
N ASN A 98 20.86 6.20 -20.50
CA ASN A 98 21.58 6.61 -19.28
C ASN A 98 21.60 8.15 -19.10
N VAL A 99 21.89 8.91 -20.17
CA VAL A 99 21.93 10.38 -20.11
C VAL A 99 20.60 10.98 -19.67
N GLU A 100 19.49 10.42 -20.13
CA GLU A 100 18.16 10.88 -19.73
C GLU A 100 17.83 10.48 -18.29
N ALA A 101 18.21 9.27 -17.87
CA ALA A 101 18.03 8.81 -16.50
C ALA A 101 18.78 9.71 -15.50
N GLU A 102 20.02 10.10 -15.85
CA GLU A 102 20.83 11.03 -15.05
C GLU A 102 20.19 12.41 -14.93
N ALA A 103 19.71 12.98 -16.04
CA ALA A 103 19.03 14.28 -16.05
C ALA A 103 17.75 14.27 -15.20
N VAL A 104 16.98 13.17 -15.24
CA VAL A 104 15.77 13.00 -14.41
C VAL A 104 16.15 12.83 -12.93
N LEU A 105 17.16 12.04 -12.60
CA LEU A 105 17.64 11.87 -11.23
C LEU A 105 18.16 13.19 -10.63
N GLU A 106 18.92 13.95 -11.40
CA GLU A 106 19.44 15.25 -10.96
C GLU A 106 18.31 16.25 -10.70
N LYS A 107 17.25 16.22 -11.53
CA LYS A 107 16.06 17.05 -11.33
C LYS A 107 15.22 16.62 -10.12
N LEU A 108 15.14 15.33 -9.82
CA LEU A 108 14.29 14.78 -8.75
C LEU A 108 14.96 14.77 -7.37
N LEU A 109 16.23 14.35 -7.29
CA LEU A 109 16.98 14.14 -6.03
C LEU A 109 18.03 15.23 -5.77
N GLY A 110 18.40 16.01 -6.79
CA GLY A 110 19.52 16.95 -6.73
C GLY A 110 20.88 16.29 -7.02
N GLY A 111 21.89 17.10 -7.34
CA GLY A 111 23.14 16.61 -7.94
C GLY A 111 24.01 15.69 -7.07
N SER A 112 23.89 15.72 -5.73
CA SER A 112 24.70 14.86 -4.84
C SER A 112 24.09 13.47 -4.67
N GLU A 113 22.78 13.38 -4.41
CA GLU A 113 22.06 12.10 -4.21
C GLU A 113 21.81 11.38 -5.55
N ALA A 114 21.66 12.15 -6.64
CA ALA A 114 21.60 11.59 -7.99
C ALA A 114 22.88 10.82 -8.35
N LYS A 115 24.07 11.38 -8.11
CA LYS A 115 25.35 10.71 -8.41
C LYS A 115 25.54 9.42 -7.61
N ALA A 116 25.12 9.41 -6.34
CA ALA A 116 25.14 8.20 -5.51
C ALA A 116 24.21 7.12 -6.11
N THR A 117 22.99 7.48 -6.49
CA THR A 117 22.01 6.57 -7.11
C THR A 117 22.50 6.03 -8.47
N ILE A 118 23.16 6.86 -9.29
CA ILE A 118 23.73 6.46 -10.58
C ILE A 118 24.88 5.46 -10.39
N LEU A 119 25.75 5.72 -9.41
CA LEU A 119 26.83 4.80 -9.05
C LEU A 119 26.26 3.45 -8.60
N GLU A 120 25.22 3.46 -7.76
CA GLU A 120 24.48 2.27 -7.34
C GLU A 120 23.86 1.51 -8.53
N LEU A 121 23.19 2.21 -9.45
CA LEU A 121 22.59 1.61 -10.65
C LEU A 121 23.64 0.93 -11.53
N SER A 122 24.81 1.57 -11.69
CA SER A 122 25.92 1.03 -12.50
C SER A 122 26.54 -0.25 -11.94
N ASN A 123 26.54 -0.39 -10.61
CA ASN A 123 27.01 -1.60 -9.92
C ASN A 123 25.98 -2.75 -9.97
N THR A 124 24.71 -2.49 -10.28
CA THR A 124 23.69 -3.55 -10.39
C THR A 124 23.85 -4.41 -11.64
N ASP A 125 24.47 -3.85 -12.71
CA ASP A 125 24.69 -4.54 -13.98
C ASP A 125 26.05 -5.26 -14.05
N ARG A 126 26.98 -4.91 -13.15
CA ARG A 126 28.26 -5.61 -12.96
C ARG A 126 28.18 -6.46 -11.69
N GLY A 127 27.89 -7.75 -11.85
CA GLY A 127 27.80 -8.68 -10.72
C GLY A 127 29.03 -8.62 -9.81
N GLY A 128 28.74 -8.50 -8.51
CA GLY A 128 29.61 -8.91 -7.40
C GLY A 128 30.87 -8.08 -7.16
N GLU A 129 30.75 -7.04 -6.35
CA GLU A 129 31.74 -6.77 -5.30
C GLU A 129 31.13 -5.86 -4.22
N ALA A 130 31.03 -6.41 -3.02
CA ALA A 130 30.60 -5.68 -1.84
C ALA A 130 31.68 -4.68 -1.43
N ASN A 131 31.30 -3.42 -1.21
CA ASN A 131 32.06 -2.53 -0.35
C ASN A 131 31.13 -1.70 0.54
N THR A 132 31.23 -2.00 1.82
CA THR A 132 30.62 -1.37 2.99
C THR A 132 31.17 0.04 3.19
N ILE A 133 30.41 1.10 2.85
CA ILE A 133 30.68 2.51 3.23
C ILE A 133 29.33 3.25 3.15
N LYS A 134 28.80 4.04 4.10
CA LYS A 134 29.17 4.45 5.47
C LYS A 134 27.88 4.90 6.18
N LEU A 135 27.79 4.53 7.46
CA LEU A 135 26.80 4.91 8.48
C LEU A 135 26.78 6.43 8.82
N ILE A 136 27.05 7.33 7.88
CA ILE A 136 27.28 8.76 8.13
C ILE A 136 26.21 9.69 7.53
N GLU A 137 25.30 9.20 6.67
CA GLU A 137 24.23 10.06 6.12
C GLU A 137 23.01 10.24 7.03
N LEU A 138 23.01 9.65 8.22
CA LEU A 138 21.89 9.68 9.14
C LEU A 138 21.70 11.02 9.91
N LEU A 139 22.44 12.08 9.55
CA LEU A 139 22.47 13.34 10.31
C LEU A 139 22.28 14.65 9.53
N CYS A 140 21.85 14.64 8.27
CA CYS A 140 21.55 15.89 7.57
C CYS A 140 20.16 15.86 6.92
N GLY A 141 19.24 16.69 7.42
CA GLY A 141 17.91 16.84 6.80
C GLY A 141 16.82 17.40 7.72
N ARG A 142 17.15 18.43 8.51
CA ARG A 142 16.16 19.20 9.27
C ARG A 142 15.48 20.21 8.33
N HIS A 143 14.23 19.97 7.91
CA HIS A 143 13.04 20.83 8.08
C HIS A 143 11.92 20.46 7.09
N SER A 144 10.75 20.07 7.62
CA SER A 144 9.43 20.37 7.05
C SER A 144 8.37 20.01 8.09
N ARG A 145 7.89 21.02 8.83
CA ARG A 145 6.69 20.92 9.65
C ARG A 145 5.52 21.25 8.72
N GLY A 146 4.76 20.24 8.34
CA GLY A 146 3.57 20.42 7.49
C GLY A 146 2.76 19.15 7.32
N SER A 147 1.86 18.90 8.27
CA SER A 147 0.66 18.03 8.16
C SER A 147 0.83 16.51 7.97
N THR A 148 0.67 15.81 9.10
CA THR A 148 -0.39 14.81 9.39
C THR A 148 0.21 13.65 10.18
N ILE A 149 -0.49 13.26 11.24
CA ILE A 149 -0.05 12.26 12.21
C ILE A 149 0.14 10.89 11.53
N ALA A 150 -0.61 10.56 10.47
CA ALA A 150 -0.46 9.31 9.71
C ALA A 150 0.77 9.28 8.79
N LEU A 151 1.08 10.38 8.09
CA LEU A 151 2.31 10.50 7.28
C LEU A 151 3.56 10.48 8.16
N ALA A 152 3.52 11.15 9.32
CA ALA A 152 4.62 11.12 10.28
C ALA A 152 4.79 9.76 10.98
N LEU A 153 3.71 8.98 11.14
CA LEU A 153 3.77 7.67 11.79
C LEU A 153 4.45 6.62 10.90
N MET A 154 4.20 6.67 9.59
CA MET A 154 4.75 5.70 8.64
C MET A 154 6.28 5.76 8.53
N ASP A 155 6.83 6.97 8.54
CA ASP A 155 8.27 7.17 8.52
C ASP A 155 8.92 7.04 9.90
N LYS A 156 8.18 7.19 11.00
CA LYS A 156 8.74 7.00 12.35
C LYS A 156 8.73 5.56 12.84
N LEU A 157 7.63 4.83 12.69
CA LEU A 157 7.47 3.49 13.28
C LEU A 157 8.09 2.38 12.45
N GLY A 158 8.28 2.57 11.14
CA GLY A 158 8.75 1.50 10.26
C GLY A 158 7.62 0.57 9.80
N ARG A 159 7.84 -0.10 8.67
CA ARG A 159 6.81 -0.85 7.94
C ARG A 159 6.41 -2.10 8.71
N LYS A 160 7.38 -2.79 9.32
CA LYS A 160 7.14 -4.01 10.10
C LYS A 160 6.31 -3.72 11.35
N ALA A 161 6.65 -2.67 12.09
CA ALA A 161 5.94 -2.30 13.30
C ALA A 161 4.48 -1.90 13.01
N LEU A 162 4.25 -1.14 11.94
CA LEU A 162 2.89 -0.74 11.53
C LEU A 162 2.02 -1.93 11.13
N LEU A 163 2.57 -2.89 10.38
CA LEU A 163 1.85 -4.12 10.05
C LEU A 163 1.52 -4.94 11.30
N LEU A 164 2.46 -5.07 12.24
CA LEU A 164 2.22 -5.78 13.50
C LEU A 164 1.14 -5.10 14.34
N CYS A 165 1.24 -3.79 14.56
CA CYS A 165 0.25 -3.03 15.31
C CYS A 165 -1.13 -3.09 14.66
N SER A 166 -1.19 -3.01 13.32
CA SER A 166 -2.44 -3.06 12.56
C SER A 166 -3.12 -4.43 12.66
N PHE A 167 -2.42 -5.53 12.35
CA PHE A 167 -3.00 -6.87 12.43
C PHE A 167 -3.37 -7.26 13.87
N PHE A 168 -2.56 -6.88 14.85
CA PHE A 168 -2.89 -7.11 16.26
C PHE A 168 -4.10 -6.29 16.69
N GLY A 169 -4.16 -5.00 16.33
CA GLY A 169 -5.31 -4.14 16.60
C GLY A 169 -6.59 -4.66 15.95
N MET A 170 -6.53 -5.11 14.69
CA MET A 170 -7.67 -5.75 14.02
C MET A 170 -8.11 -7.04 14.74
N ALA A 171 -7.18 -7.87 15.22
CA ALA A 171 -7.52 -9.06 16.00
C ALA A 171 -8.27 -8.69 17.31
N VAL A 172 -7.81 -7.68 18.04
CA VAL A 172 -8.51 -7.18 19.24
C VAL A 172 -9.91 -6.68 18.88
N CYS A 173 -10.07 -5.95 17.77
CA CYS A 173 -11.38 -5.48 17.32
C CYS A 173 -12.33 -6.63 16.96
N THR A 174 -11.83 -7.71 16.35
CA THR A 174 -12.66 -8.90 16.08
C THR A 174 -13.13 -9.58 17.37
N VAL A 175 -12.32 -9.58 18.44
CA VAL A 175 -12.76 -10.07 19.76
C VAL A 175 -13.89 -9.20 20.31
N LEU A 176 -13.79 -7.87 20.19
CA LEU A 176 -14.88 -6.96 20.59
C LEU A 176 -16.17 -7.25 19.81
N GLN A 177 -16.08 -7.57 18.52
CA GLN A 177 -17.25 -7.96 17.72
C GLN A 177 -17.87 -9.28 18.17
N VAL A 178 -17.04 -10.27 18.50
CA VAL A 178 -17.53 -11.56 19.04
C VAL A 178 -18.22 -11.35 20.38
N LEU A 179 -17.66 -10.53 21.26
CA LEU A 179 -18.29 -10.17 22.54
C LEU A 179 -19.61 -9.43 22.34
N ALA A 180 -19.69 -8.53 21.35
CA ALA A 180 -20.94 -7.85 21.00
C ALA A 180 -22.03 -8.84 20.55
N THR A 181 -21.66 -9.89 19.81
CA THR A 181 -22.60 -10.93 19.37
C THR A 181 -23.03 -11.88 20.48
N ALA A 182 -22.24 -12.01 21.55
CA ALA A 182 -22.59 -12.83 22.71
C ALA A 182 -23.59 -12.14 23.65
N LEU A 183 -23.75 -10.81 23.54
CA LEU A 183 -24.74 -10.04 24.28
C LEU A 183 -26.09 -10.08 23.56
N SER A 184 -27.19 -10.16 24.33
CA SER A 184 -28.54 -10.08 23.77
C SER A 184 -28.76 -8.76 23.01
N ALA A 185 -29.43 -8.85 21.86
CA ALA A 185 -29.72 -7.69 20.99
C ALA A 185 -30.53 -6.57 21.67
N SER A 186 -31.21 -6.86 22.78
CA SER A 186 -31.93 -5.89 23.60
C SER A 186 -31.02 -4.99 24.45
N ASN A 187 -29.74 -5.35 24.62
CA ASN A 187 -28.81 -4.57 25.41
C ASN A 187 -28.23 -3.41 24.59
N PRO A 188 -28.37 -2.15 25.03
CA PRO A 188 -27.82 -1.00 24.31
C PRO A 188 -26.29 -1.07 24.19
N THR A 189 -25.62 -1.72 25.15
CA THR A 189 -24.17 -1.94 25.14
C THR A 189 -23.70 -2.80 23.97
N ALA A 190 -24.49 -3.78 23.52
CA ALA A 190 -24.16 -4.63 22.38
C ALA A 190 -24.06 -3.82 21.08
N PHE A 191 -24.98 -2.87 20.90
CA PHE A 191 -24.98 -1.96 19.75
C PHE A 191 -23.72 -1.08 19.74
N TYR A 192 -23.42 -0.40 20.85
CA TYR A 192 -22.25 0.46 20.94
C TYR A 192 -20.94 -0.31 20.77
N LEU A 193 -20.86 -1.53 21.31
CA LEU A 193 -19.67 -2.37 21.20
C LEU A 193 -19.45 -2.85 19.75
N SER A 194 -20.53 -3.22 19.04
CA SER A 194 -20.42 -3.65 17.65
C SER A 194 -20.04 -2.50 16.71
N VAL A 195 -20.71 -1.35 16.85
CA VAL A 195 -20.40 -0.16 16.02
C VAL A 195 -18.99 0.35 16.33
N GLY A 196 -18.64 0.50 17.61
CA GLY A 196 -17.31 0.93 18.03
C GLY A 196 -16.22 -0.04 17.58
N GLY A 197 -16.44 -1.34 17.71
CA GLY A 197 -15.53 -2.38 17.24
C GLY A 197 -15.31 -2.35 15.72
N MET A 198 -16.36 -2.07 14.93
CA MET A 198 -16.25 -1.93 13.48
C MET A 198 -15.43 -0.71 13.08
N LEU A 199 -15.71 0.44 13.70
CA LEU A 199 -14.98 1.69 13.42
C LEU A 199 -13.50 1.57 13.81
N LEU A 200 -13.21 0.95 14.96
CA LEU A 200 -11.84 0.72 15.40
C LEU A 200 -11.12 -0.29 14.48
N PHE A 201 -11.81 -1.33 14.00
CA PHE A 201 -11.26 -2.27 13.03
C PHE A 201 -10.83 -1.56 11.75
N VAL A 202 -11.70 -0.70 11.20
CA VAL A 202 -11.40 0.08 9.99
C VAL A 202 -10.22 1.04 10.23
N LEU A 203 -10.16 1.67 11.40
CA LEU A 203 -9.04 2.55 11.77
C LEU A 203 -7.72 1.77 11.88
N MET A 204 -7.72 0.61 12.53
CA MET A 204 -6.53 -0.24 12.64
C MET A 204 -6.07 -0.75 11.27
N TYR A 205 -7.00 -1.10 10.38
CA TYR A 205 -6.70 -1.44 8.99
C TYR A 205 -6.02 -0.28 8.25
N ALA A 206 -6.58 0.93 8.35
CA ALA A 206 -6.09 2.12 7.66
C ALA A 206 -4.67 2.53 8.10
N VAL A 207 -4.28 2.26 9.35
CA VAL A 207 -2.95 2.61 9.89
C VAL A 207 -1.81 1.77 9.28
N GLY A 208 -2.06 0.51 8.89
CA GLY A 208 -0.98 -0.39 8.47
C GLY A 208 -1.35 -1.34 7.34
N ALA A 209 -2.29 -2.24 7.56
CA ALA A 209 -2.65 -3.30 6.60
C ALA A 209 -3.16 -2.76 5.25
N GLY A 210 -3.70 -1.54 5.20
CA GLY A 210 -4.02 -0.84 3.96
C GLY A 210 -2.78 -0.34 3.20
N PRO A 211 -2.06 0.67 3.73
CA PRO A 211 -0.98 1.33 2.99
C PRO A 211 0.30 0.49 2.86
N VAL A 212 0.66 -0.29 3.88
CA VAL A 212 2.01 -0.88 3.96
C VAL A 212 2.26 -1.95 2.88
N PRO A 213 1.34 -2.90 2.59
CA PRO A 213 1.60 -3.89 1.54
C PRO A 213 1.85 -3.28 0.16
N GLY A 214 1.16 -2.18 -0.17
CA GLY A 214 1.38 -1.45 -1.43
C GLY A 214 2.82 -0.97 -1.56
N LEU A 215 3.43 -0.50 -0.47
CA LEU A 215 4.81 0.03 -0.42
C LEU A 215 5.86 -1.06 -0.23
N LEU A 216 5.52 -2.07 0.57
CA LEU A 216 6.44 -3.12 0.94
C LEU A 216 6.74 -4.06 -0.24
N LEU A 217 5.73 -4.38 -1.07
CA LEU A 217 5.91 -5.25 -2.23
C LEU A 217 6.99 -4.74 -3.23
N PRO A 218 6.94 -3.49 -3.72
CA PRO A 218 7.98 -2.96 -4.61
C PRO A 218 9.34 -2.79 -3.91
N GLU A 219 9.37 -2.62 -2.58
CA GLU A 219 10.61 -2.51 -1.80
C GLU A 219 11.32 -3.85 -1.60
N ILE A 220 10.59 -4.95 -1.43
CA ILE A 220 11.16 -6.30 -1.18
C ILE A 220 11.63 -6.97 -2.48
N PHE A 221 10.97 -6.74 -3.61
CA PHE A 221 11.30 -7.47 -4.83
C PHE A 221 12.51 -6.86 -5.57
N PRO A 222 13.45 -7.71 -6.02
CA PRO A 222 14.62 -7.25 -6.74
C PRO A 222 14.24 -6.71 -8.12
N SER A 223 15.00 -5.72 -8.60
CA SER A 223 14.67 -4.89 -9.77
C SER A 223 14.36 -5.71 -11.04
N ARG A 224 15.01 -6.86 -11.21
CA ARG A 224 14.85 -7.74 -12.38
C ARG A 224 13.45 -8.38 -12.48
N ILE A 225 12.84 -8.75 -11.35
CA ILE A 225 11.56 -9.46 -11.31
C ILE A 225 10.43 -8.66 -10.64
N ARG A 226 10.73 -7.48 -10.10
CA ARG A 226 9.81 -6.63 -9.32
C ARG A 226 8.43 -6.50 -9.95
N ALA A 227 8.35 -6.05 -11.19
CA ALA A 227 7.07 -5.87 -11.88
C ALA A 227 6.27 -7.17 -12.03
N LYS A 228 6.95 -8.30 -12.33
CA LYS A 228 6.29 -9.62 -12.48
C LYS A 228 5.77 -10.12 -11.13
N ALA A 229 6.59 -10.01 -10.09
CA ALA A 229 6.24 -10.46 -8.75
C ALA A 229 5.07 -9.65 -8.17
N MET A 230 5.08 -8.32 -8.34
CA MET A 230 3.96 -7.45 -7.96
C MET A 230 2.67 -7.80 -8.70
N ALA A 231 2.74 -8.11 -10.00
CA ALA A 231 1.56 -8.51 -10.76
C ALA A 231 0.94 -9.81 -10.21
N VAL A 232 1.77 -10.81 -9.87
CA VAL A 232 1.31 -12.06 -9.24
C VAL A 232 0.71 -11.79 -7.86
N SER A 233 1.37 -11.00 -7.01
CA SER A 233 0.85 -10.63 -5.69
C SER A 233 -0.52 -9.93 -5.79
N MET A 234 -0.68 -9.01 -6.75
CA MET A 234 -1.93 -8.29 -6.96
C MET A 234 -3.04 -9.20 -7.52
N ALA A 235 -2.69 -10.13 -8.42
CA ALA A 235 -3.64 -11.13 -8.91
C ALA A 235 -4.17 -12.00 -7.78
N VAL A 236 -3.29 -12.51 -6.90
CA VAL A 236 -3.67 -13.27 -5.72
C VAL A 236 -4.57 -12.43 -4.80
N HIS A 237 -4.23 -11.16 -4.57
CA HIS A 237 -5.04 -10.24 -3.77
C HIS A 237 -6.48 -10.11 -4.32
N TRP A 238 -6.64 -9.85 -5.62
CA TRP A 238 -7.97 -9.70 -6.24
C TRP A 238 -8.77 -11.00 -6.26
N VAL A 239 -8.12 -12.14 -6.51
CA VAL A 239 -8.78 -13.46 -6.49
C VAL A 239 -9.30 -13.77 -5.07
N LEU A 240 -8.47 -13.57 -4.04
CA LEU A 240 -8.90 -13.75 -2.65
C LEU A 240 -10.02 -12.79 -2.28
N ASN A 241 -9.92 -11.52 -2.68
CA ASN A 241 -10.97 -10.53 -2.44
C ASN A 241 -12.31 -10.93 -3.10
N PHE A 242 -12.28 -11.49 -4.31
CA PHE A 242 -13.46 -12.01 -4.99
C PHE A 242 -14.13 -13.14 -4.20
N PHE A 243 -13.36 -14.13 -3.74
CA PHE A 243 -13.90 -15.25 -2.97
C PHE A 243 -14.41 -14.83 -1.60
N VAL A 244 -13.70 -13.95 -0.89
CA VAL A 244 -14.17 -13.41 0.39
C VAL A 244 -15.49 -12.67 0.18
N GLY A 245 -15.59 -11.79 -0.82
CA GLY A 245 -16.83 -11.08 -1.12
C GLY A 245 -18.00 -11.99 -1.52
N LEU A 246 -17.72 -13.06 -2.27
CA LEU A 246 -18.74 -14.03 -2.71
C LEU A 246 -19.22 -14.93 -1.56
N LEU A 247 -18.31 -15.38 -0.70
CA LEU A 247 -18.60 -16.37 0.34
C LEU A 247 -19.04 -15.74 1.67
N PHE A 248 -18.72 -14.47 1.93
CA PHE A 248 -18.95 -13.84 3.22
C PHE A 248 -20.41 -13.93 3.69
N LEU A 249 -21.37 -13.51 2.86
CA LEU A 249 -22.80 -13.55 3.24
C LEU A 249 -23.30 -14.99 3.46
N ARG A 250 -22.88 -15.92 2.60
CA ARG A 250 -23.24 -17.34 2.75
C ARG A 250 -22.68 -17.93 4.05
N LEU A 251 -21.43 -17.60 4.39
CA LEU A 251 -20.82 -18.05 5.64
C LEU A 251 -21.48 -17.39 6.86
N LEU A 252 -21.88 -16.12 6.74
CA LEU A 252 -22.62 -15.41 7.79
C LEU A 252 -23.97 -16.06 8.07
N ASP A 253 -24.70 -16.48 7.04
CA ASP A 253 -26.01 -17.14 7.18
C ASP A 253 -25.90 -18.54 7.80
N VAL A 254 -24.86 -19.31 7.44
CA VAL A 254 -24.69 -20.70 7.91
C VAL A 254 -24.03 -20.78 9.28
N MET A 255 -22.99 -19.98 9.52
CA MET A 255 -22.17 -20.05 10.74
C MET A 255 -22.57 -19.03 11.80
N GLY A 256 -23.31 -17.98 11.41
CA GLY A 256 -23.60 -16.84 12.28
C GLY A 256 -22.39 -15.91 12.48
N PRO A 257 -22.61 -14.71 13.04
CA PRO A 257 -21.59 -13.67 13.13
C PRO A 257 -20.45 -14.00 14.10
N GLY A 258 -20.74 -14.63 15.25
CA GLY A 258 -19.73 -14.92 16.28
C GLY A 258 -18.59 -15.83 15.77
N PRO A 259 -18.90 -17.05 15.27
CA PRO A 259 -17.88 -17.95 14.72
C PRO A 259 -17.14 -17.35 13.52
N LEU A 260 -17.85 -16.61 12.65
CA LEU A 260 -17.27 -15.97 11.47
C LEU A 260 -16.22 -14.91 11.85
N TYR A 261 -16.57 -13.97 12.75
CA TYR A 261 -15.61 -12.96 13.21
C TYR A 261 -14.44 -13.57 13.96
N SER A 262 -14.66 -14.67 14.69
CA SER A 262 -13.59 -15.41 15.36
C SER A 262 -12.60 -16.02 14.36
N THR A 263 -13.10 -16.49 13.19
CA THR A 263 -12.23 -17.02 12.13
C THR A 263 -11.34 -15.90 11.55
N PHE A 264 -11.91 -14.73 11.28
CA PHE A 264 -11.12 -13.56 10.82
C PHE A 264 -10.09 -13.10 11.86
N GLY A 265 -10.44 -13.14 13.15
CA GLY A 265 -9.51 -12.87 14.25
C GLY A 265 -8.33 -13.83 14.27
N ALA A 266 -8.57 -15.14 14.08
CA ALA A 266 -7.52 -16.15 13.98
C ALA A 266 -6.58 -15.90 12.79
N PHE A 267 -7.12 -15.53 11.62
CA PHE A 267 -6.30 -15.14 10.46
C PHE A 267 -5.47 -13.88 10.73
N CYS A 268 -6.01 -12.89 11.45
CA CYS A 268 -5.26 -11.70 11.85
C CYS A 268 -4.09 -12.06 12.78
N LEU A 269 -4.30 -12.95 13.76
CA LEU A 269 -3.22 -13.42 14.65
C LEU A 269 -2.15 -14.22 13.90
N LEU A 270 -2.57 -15.09 12.96
CA LEU A 270 -1.62 -15.80 12.09
C LEU A 270 -0.80 -14.81 11.25
N ALA A 271 -1.43 -13.75 10.74
CA ALA A 271 -0.75 -12.67 10.03
C ALA A 271 0.27 -11.94 10.93
N VAL A 272 -0.04 -11.68 12.21
CA VAL A 272 0.93 -11.13 13.17
C VAL A 272 2.16 -12.04 13.30
N VAL A 273 1.96 -13.34 13.46
CA VAL A 273 3.06 -14.32 13.55
C VAL A 273 3.88 -14.33 12.25
N PHE A 274 3.20 -14.33 11.10
CA PHE A 274 3.85 -14.30 9.80
C PHE A 274 4.70 -13.04 9.61
N VAL A 275 4.17 -11.85 9.91
CA VAL A 275 4.88 -10.57 9.80
C VAL A 275 6.07 -10.53 10.75
N LYS A 276 5.92 -11.02 11.99
CA LYS A 276 7.01 -11.02 12.97
C LYS A 276 8.20 -11.84 12.47
N ARG A 277 7.95 -13.00 11.86
CA ARG A 277 8.98 -13.96 11.42
C ARG A 277 9.55 -13.66 10.03
N ASN A 278 8.70 -13.35 9.05
CA ASN A 278 9.09 -13.33 7.64
C ASN A 278 9.28 -11.92 7.06
N VAL A 279 8.68 -10.88 7.66
CA VAL A 279 8.79 -9.51 7.13
C VAL A 279 10.03 -8.82 7.71
N LEU A 280 10.84 -8.26 6.82
CA LEU A 280 12.00 -7.43 7.14
C LEU A 280 11.60 -5.95 7.26
N GLU A 281 12.35 -5.18 8.04
CA GLU A 281 12.19 -3.73 8.10
C GLU A 281 12.93 -3.08 6.93
N THR A 282 12.19 -2.33 6.12
CA THR A 282 12.64 -1.64 4.90
C THR A 282 12.86 -0.14 5.10
N LYS A 283 12.47 0.40 6.27
CA LYS A 283 12.62 1.83 6.58
C LYS A 283 14.06 2.30 6.42
N GLY A 284 14.24 3.35 5.61
CA GLY A 284 15.50 4.08 5.46
C GLY A 284 16.60 3.29 4.76
N LYS A 285 16.27 2.13 4.17
CA LYS A 285 17.22 1.32 3.41
C LYS A 285 17.06 1.57 1.92
N SER A 286 18.17 1.51 1.19
CA SER A 286 18.13 1.52 -0.28
C SER A 286 17.50 0.22 -0.81
N LEU A 287 17.01 0.22 -2.05
CA LEU A 287 16.42 -0.99 -2.65
C LEU A 287 17.45 -2.14 -2.75
N GLN A 288 18.72 -1.80 -2.92
CA GLN A 288 19.82 -2.76 -3.02
C GLN A 288 20.19 -3.34 -1.65
N GLU A 289 20.22 -2.52 -0.60
CA GLU A 289 20.47 -3.00 0.76
C GLU A 289 19.41 -4.03 1.19
N ILE A 290 18.15 -3.82 0.79
CA ILE A 290 17.06 -4.77 1.03
C ILE A 290 17.28 -6.06 0.23
N GLU A 291 17.67 -5.95 -1.04
CA GLU A 291 17.97 -7.10 -1.90
C GLU A 291 19.12 -7.95 -1.32
N ILE A 292 20.22 -7.32 -0.88
CA ILE A 292 21.35 -8.01 -0.22
C ILE A 292 20.90 -8.67 1.08
N ALA A 293 20.06 -8.01 1.88
CA ALA A 293 19.55 -8.57 3.14
C ALA A 293 18.61 -9.77 2.94
N LEU A 294 18.03 -9.94 1.75
CA LEU A 294 17.17 -11.07 1.39
C LEU A 294 17.94 -12.27 0.84
N LEU A 295 19.19 -12.08 0.39
CA LEU A 295 20.03 -13.19 -0.09
C LEU A 295 20.47 -14.05 1.10
N PRO A 296 20.47 -15.39 0.95
CA PRO A 296 21.01 -16.27 1.99
C PRO A 296 22.48 -15.92 2.21
N GLN A 297 22.83 -15.54 3.44
CA GLN A 297 24.24 -15.34 3.80
C GLN A 297 24.93 -16.69 3.63
N SER A 298 25.82 -16.80 2.65
CA SER A 298 26.63 -17.99 2.44
C SER A 298 27.39 -18.26 3.74
N PRO A 299 27.23 -19.44 4.36
CA PRO A 299 28.12 -19.82 5.45
C PRO A 299 29.51 -19.96 4.85
N PHE A 300 30.41 -19.06 5.24
CA PHE A 300 31.85 -19.27 5.07
C PHE A 300 32.31 -20.37 6.01
#